data_AF-A0A497KPL9-F1
#
_entry.id   AF-A0A497KPL9-F1
#
_cell.length_a   1.000
_cell.length_b   1.000
_cell.length_c   1.000
_cell.angle_alpha   90.00
_cell.angle_beta   90.00
_cell.angle_gamma   90.00
#
_symmetry.space_group_name_H-M   'P 1'
#
loop_
_entity.id
_entity.type
_entity.pdbx_description
1 polymer ?
#
loop_
_entity_poly.entity_id
_entity_poly.type
_entity_poly.pdbx_seq_one_letter_code
_entity_poly.pdbx_strand_id
1 'polypeptide(L)'
;MLSLNALLIEIFNALYYIFPAYCANGAPVIFGGGKPIDFGKIFLDGKPLFGSHKTIRGFILGLAIGTLVGWAQEALAPNVGLPKGNALLGFILSLGAMIGDLL
;
A
#
# COMPACT_ATOMS: atom_id res chain seq x y z
N MET A 1 -30.02 13.01 -10.52
CA MET A 1 -28.62 13.17 -10.97
C MET A 1 -27.78 13.55 -9.76
N LEU A 2 -26.67 12.86 -9.51
CA LEU A 2 -25.66 13.32 -8.55
C LEU A 2 -25.12 14.68 -9.04
N SER A 3 -24.96 15.63 -8.11
CA SER A 3 -24.30 16.89 -8.44
C SER A 3 -22.82 16.66 -8.69
N LEU A 4 -22.19 17.53 -9.48
CA LEU A 4 -20.73 17.47 -9.70
C LEU A 4 -19.96 17.49 -8.37
N ASN A 5 -20.42 18.29 -7.40
CA ASN A 5 -19.81 18.36 -6.07
C ASN A 5 -19.86 17.02 -5.34
N ALA A 6 -20.99 16.32 -5.38
CA ALA A 6 -21.10 15.00 -4.76
C ALA A 6 -20.16 13.98 -5.42
N LEU A 7 -20.05 14.01 -6.76
CA LEU A 7 -19.12 13.14 -7.48
C LEU A 7 -17.65 13.41 -7.07
N LEU A 8 -17.26 14.68 -6.96
CA LEU A 8 -15.89 15.05 -6.56
C LEU A 8 -15.56 14.58 -5.14
N ILE A 9 -16.51 14.69 -4.21
CA ILE A 9 -16.35 14.21 -2.84
C ILE A 9 -16.17 12.69 -2.81
N GLU A 10 -16.95 11.94 -3.59
CA GLU A 10 -16.81 10.48 -3.68
C GLU A 10 -15.48 10.05 -4.27
N ILE A 11 -15.01 10.69 -5.34
CA ILE A 11 -13.69 10.42 -5.92
C ILE A 11 -12.59 10.70 -4.88
N PHE A 12 -12.67 11.83 -4.18
CA PHE A 12 -11.74 12.14 -3.11
C PHE A 12 -11.74 11.08 -2.01
N ASN A 13 -12.92 10.68 -1.52
CA ASN A 13 -13.05 9.68 -0.46
C ASN A 13 -12.50 8.32 -0.90
N ALA A 14 -12.74 7.90 -2.14
CA ALA A 14 -12.21 6.65 -2.67
C ALA A 14 -10.67 6.66 -2.76
N LEU A 15 -10.09 7.75 -3.29
CA LEU A 15 -8.64 7.92 -3.38
C LEU A 15 -8.00 8.01 -1.98
N TYR A 16 -8.64 8.73 -1.06
CA TYR A 16 -8.19 8.86 0.31
C TYR A 16 -8.26 7.53 1.07
N TYR A 17 -9.32 6.75 0.86
CA TYR A 17 -9.48 5.41 1.45
C TYR A 17 -8.36 4.45 1.00
N ILE A 18 -8.04 4.41 -0.30
CA ILE A 18 -7.03 3.48 -0.84
C ILE A 18 -5.59 3.99 -0.67
N PHE A 19 -5.41 5.23 -0.22
CA PHE A 19 -4.10 5.89 -0.14
C PHE A 19 -3.02 5.09 0.62
N PRO A 20 -3.31 4.44 1.79
CA PRO A 20 -2.34 3.55 2.45
C PRO A 20 -1.77 2.46 1.54
N ALA A 21 -2.60 1.83 0.72
CA ALA A 21 -2.18 0.80 -0.23
C ALA A 21 -1.28 1.34 -1.33
N TYR A 22 -1.57 2.55 -1.85
CA TYR A 22 -0.71 3.19 -2.84
C TYR A 22 0.66 3.55 -2.28
N CYS A 23 0.70 4.07 -1.05
CA CYS A 23 1.97 4.33 -0.36
C CYS A 23 2.75 3.04 -0.09
N ALA A 24 2.07 1.97 0.34
CA ALA A 24 2.70 0.67 0.55
C ALA A 24 3.34 0.12 -0.73
N ASN A 25 2.61 0.16 -1.85
CA ASN A 25 3.08 -0.36 -3.14
C ASN A 25 4.20 0.49 -3.75
N GLY A 26 4.18 1.82 -3.55
CA GLY A 26 5.24 2.71 -4.04
C GLY A 26 6.55 2.64 -3.24
N ALA A 27 6.47 2.34 -1.94
CA ALA A 27 7.62 2.32 -1.04
C ALA A 27 8.79 1.40 -1.49
N PRO A 28 8.57 0.15 -1.96
CA PRO A 28 9.63 -0.69 -2.51
C PRO A 28 10.44 -0.08 -3.65
N VAL A 29 9.90 0.88 -4.40
CA VAL A 29 10.64 1.54 -5.50
C VAL A 29 11.80 2.39 -4.95
N ILE A 30 11.56 3.06 -3.82
CA ILE A 30 12.54 3.97 -3.20
C ILE A 30 13.40 3.20 -2.18
N PHE A 31 12.76 2.34 -1.39
CA PHE A 31 13.37 1.71 -0.23
C PHE A 31 13.55 0.19 -0.37
N GLY A 32 13.12 -0.43 -1.47
CA GLY A 32 13.28 -1.87 -1.72
C GLY A 32 14.72 -2.26 -2.06
N GLY A 33 14.92 -3.51 -2.44
CA GLY A 33 16.25 -4.09 -2.68
C GLY A 33 16.67 -5.07 -1.60
N GLY A 34 17.85 -5.67 -1.75
CA GLY A 34 18.35 -6.71 -0.84
C GLY A 34 17.82 -8.09 -1.19
N LYS A 35 17.59 -8.93 -0.17
CA LYS A 35 17.30 -10.35 -0.35
C LYS A 35 15.94 -10.56 -1.06
N PRO A 36 15.91 -11.33 -2.18
CA PRO A 36 14.66 -11.73 -2.80
C PRO A 36 13.76 -12.50 -1.84
N ILE A 37 12.46 -12.28 -1.91
CA ILE A 37 11.47 -12.91 -1.03
C ILE A 37 11.28 -14.41 -1.34
N ASP A 38 11.57 -14.82 -2.57
CA ASP A 38 11.54 -16.21 -3.02
C ASP A 38 12.80 -17.01 -2.66
N PHE A 39 13.83 -16.36 -2.09
CA PHE A 39 15.13 -16.96 -1.77
C PHE A 39 15.82 -17.60 -2.97
N GLY A 40 15.60 -17.09 -4.19
CA GLY A 40 16.19 -17.61 -5.42
C GLY A 40 15.46 -18.81 -6.00
N LYS A 41 14.23 -19.11 -5.55
CA LYS A 41 13.39 -20.13 -6.16
C LYS A 41 13.04 -19.73 -7.59
N ILE A 42 13.09 -20.71 -8.48
CA ILE A 42 12.79 -20.56 -9.89
C ILE A 42 11.47 -21.28 -10.17
N PHE A 43 10.61 -20.66 -10.98
CA PHE A 43 9.36 -21.24 -11.44
C PHE A 43 9.59 -22.20 -12.62
N LEU A 44 8.54 -22.93 -13.03
CA LEU A 44 8.63 -23.96 -14.07
C LEU A 44 9.09 -23.41 -15.45
N ASP A 45 8.96 -22.10 -15.67
CA ASP A 45 9.38 -21.41 -16.88
C ASP A 45 10.84 -20.92 -16.85
N GLY A 46 11.59 -21.23 -15.78
CA GLY A 46 12.99 -20.83 -15.63
C GLY A 46 13.19 -19.41 -15.09
N LYS A 47 12.13 -18.70 -14.68
CA LYS A 47 12.21 -17.34 -14.12
C LYS A 47 12.07 -17.32 -12.59
N PRO A 48 12.48 -16.24 -11.88
CA PRO A 48 12.27 -16.13 -10.44
C PRO A 48 10.78 -16.23 -10.07
N LEU A 49 10.46 -16.92 -8.97
CA LEU A 49 9.08 -17.24 -8.57
C LEU A 49 8.19 -16.00 -8.42
N PHE A 50 8.70 -14.94 -7.80
CA PHE A 50 7.96 -13.67 -7.62
C PHE A 50 8.57 -12.51 -8.42
N GLY A 51 9.67 -12.76 -9.14
CA GLY A 51 10.45 -11.72 -9.80
C GLY A 51 11.59 -11.19 -8.92
N SER A 52 12.71 -10.82 -9.57
CA SER A 52 13.94 -10.42 -8.89
C SER A 52 13.85 -9.12 -8.08
N HIS A 53 12.86 -8.28 -8.38
CA HIS A 53 12.62 -7.02 -7.65
C HIS A 53 11.75 -7.18 -6.40
N LYS A 54 11.18 -8.37 -6.13
CA LYS A 54 10.38 -8.62 -4.92
C LYS A 54 11.29 -9.00 -3.76
N THR A 55 11.51 -8.05 -2.87
CA THR A 55 12.51 -8.18 -1.80
C THR A 55 11.88 -8.13 -0.42
N ILE A 56 12.49 -8.82 0.54
CA ILE A 56 12.03 -8.85 1.94
C ILE A 56 12.00 -7.43 2.51
N ARG A 57 13.05 -6.62 2.23
CA ARG A 57 13.12 -5.23 2.68
C ARG A 57 11.99 -4.39 2.08
N GLY A 58 11.75 -4.54 0.77
CA GLY A 58 10.64 -3.85 0.09
C GLY A 58 9.29 -4.21 0.70
N PHE A 59 9.03 -5.50 0.93
CA PHE A 59 7.78 -5.97 1.52
C PHE A 59 7.53 -5.38 2.92
N ILE A 60 8.53 -5.46 3.81
CA ILE A 60 8.42 -4.96 5.18
C ILE A 60 8.25 -3.44 5.20
N LEU A 61 9.05 -2.70 4.41
CA LEU A 61 8.95 -1.24 4.37
C LEU A 61 7.67 -0.76 3.71
N GLY A 62 7.16 -1.45 2.70
CA GLY A 62 5.84 -1.19 2.12
C GLY A 62 4.74 -1.31 3.17
N LEU A 63 4.72 -2.43 3.90
CA LEU A 63 3.75 -2.66 4.98
C LEU A 63 3.85 -1.59 6.08
N ALA A 64 5.07 -1.24 6.50
CA ALA A 64 5.31 -0.23 7.52
C ALA A 64 4.86 1.17 7.07
N ILE A 65 5.20 1.59 5.85
CA ILE A 65 4.85 2.91 5.31
C ILE A 65 3.34 3.04 5.15
N GLY A 66 2.67 2.06 4.52
CA GLY A 66 1.21 2.14 4.36
C GLY A 66 0.47 2.09 5.70
N THR A 67 0.94 1.30 6.67
CA THR A 67 0.39 1.31 8.04
C THR A 67 0.58 2.67 8.72
N LEU A 68 1.75 3.30 8.56
CA LEU A 68 2.03 4.64 9.07
C LEU A 68 1.10 5.69 8.44
N VAL A 69 0.80 5.57 7.15
CA VAL A 69 -0.19 6.41 6.48
C VAL A 69 -1.58 6.21 7.09
N GLY A 70 -2.02 4.98 7.30
CA GLY A 70 -3.30 4.69 7.96
C GLY A 70 -3.38 5.26 9.38
N TRP A 71 -2.29 5.15 10.14
CA TRP A 71 -2.18 5.79 11.46
C TRP A 71 -2.25 7.32 11.37
N ALA A 72 -1.58 7.95 10.40
CA ALA A 72 -1.65 9.39 10.20
C ALA A 72 -3.07 9.83 9.83
N GLN A 73 -3.79 9.06 9.02
CA GLN A 73 -5.20 9.30 8.71
C GLN A 73 -6.09 9.17 9.96
N GLU A 74 -5.76 8.28 10.90
CA GLU A 74 -6.51 8.13 12.16
C GLU A 74 -6.22 9.25 13.17
N ALA A 75 -4.94 9.60 13.35
CA ALA A 75 -4.47 10.47 14.43
C ALA A 75 -4.37 11.95 14.05
N LEU A 76 -4.05 12.26 12.80
CA LEU A 76 -3.71 13.63 12.37
C LEU A 76 -4.80 14.25 11.48
N ALA A 77 -5.40 13.47 10.58
CA ALA A 77 -6.37 13.96 9.61
C ALA A 77 -7.58 14.70 10.22
N PRO A 78 -8.18 14.24 11.34
CA PRO A 78 -9.31 14.96 11.95
C PRO A 78 -8.96 16.39 12.39
N ASN A 79 -7.69 16.63 12.78
CA ASN A 79 -7.24 17.94 13.26
C ASN A 79 -7.18 19.00 12.14
N VAL A 80 -7.22 18.56 10.88
CA VAL A 80 -7.21 19.43 9.69
C VAL A 80 -8.50 19.31 8.88
N GLY A 81 -9.57 18.73 9.46
CA GLY A 81 -10.88 18.63 8.83
C GLY A 81 -11.00 17.53 7.76
N LEU A 82 -10.06 16.58 7.71
CA LEU A 82 -10.10 15.43 6.81
C LEU A 82 -10.79 14.22 7.45
N PRO A 83 -11.30 13.25 6.66
CA PRO A 83 -11.94 12.04 7.19
C PRO A 83 -11.00 11.25 8.11
N LYS A 84 -11.53 10.81 9.25
CA LYS A 84 -10.80 9.96 10.19
C LYS A 84 -10.57 8.57 9.59
N GLY A 85 -9.30 8.19 9.47
CA GLY A 85 -8.90 6.85 9.05
C GLY A 85 -8.91 5.82 10.19
N ASN A 86 -8.30 4.67 9.92
CA ASN A 86 -8.14 3.57 10.87
C ASN A 86 -6.81 2.87 10.58
N ALA A 87 -5.92 2.76 11.57
CA ALA A 87 -4.59 2.20 11.42
C ALA A 87 -4.63 0.70 11.06
N LEU A 88 -5.57 -0.07 11.64
CA LEU A 88 -5.75 -1.48 11.30
C LEU A 88 -6.22 -1.64 9.85
N LEU A 89 -7.15 -0.79 9.39
CA LEU A 89 -7.54 -0.76 7.99
C LEU A 89 -6.36 -0.41 7.08
N GLY A 90 -5.55 0.59 7.44
CA GLY A 90 -4.32 0.93 6.71
C GLY A 90 -3.37 -0.26 6.60
N PHE A 91 -3.17 -1.01 7.69
CA PHE A 91 -2.39 -2.25 7.69
C PHE A 91 -2.97 -3.30 6.75
N ILE A 92 -4.29 -3.56 6.81
CA ILE A 92 -4.95 -4.56 5.97
C ILE A 92 -4.86 -4.19 4.48
N LEU A 93 -5.11 -2.92 4.15
CA LEU A 93 -4.98 -2.41 2.78
C LEU A 93 -3.55 -2.54 2.27
N SER A 94 -2.57 -2.21 3.10
CA SER A 94 -1.15 -2.32 2.77
C SER A 94 -0.73 -3.78 2.58
N LEU A 95 -1.15 -4.67 3.47
CA LEU A 95 -0.89 -6.10 3.36
C LEU A 95 -1.50 -6.67 2.08
N GLY A 96 -2.76 -6.33 1.78
CA GLY A 96 -3.44 -6.72 0.55
C GLY A 96 -2.71 -6.22 -0.70
N ALA A 97 -2.29 -4.97 -0.71
CA ALA A 97 -1.53 -4.39 -1.81
C ALA A 97 -0.18 -5.09 -2.02
N MET A 98 0.57 -5.32 -0.94
CA MET A 98 1.88 -5.96 -1.02
C MET A 98 1.79 -7.45 -1.39
N ILE A 99 0.75 -8.16 -0.94
CA ILE A 99 0.49 -9.54 -1.39
C ILE A 99 0.06 -9.55 -2.85
N GLY A 100 -0.83 -8.65 -3.26
CA GLY A 100 -1.26 -8.52 -4.65
C GLY A 100 -0.11 -8.21 -5.60
N ASP A 101 0.84 -7.37 -5.15
CA ASP A 101 2.07 -7.06 -5.89
C ASP A 101 3.00 -8.27 -6.05
N LEU A 102 2.93 -9.27 -5.15
CA LEU A 102 3.73 -10.50 -5.26
C LEU A 102 3.17 -11.51 -6.27
N LEU A 103 1.89 -11.44 -6.62
CA LEU A 103 1.21 -12.37 -7.53
C LEU A 103 1.42 -11.99 -9.00
#